data_AF-A0A925XZD4-F1
#
_entry.id   AF-A0A925XZD4-F1
#
_cell.length_a   1.000
_cell.length_b   1.000
_cell.length_c   1.000
_cell.angle_alpha   90.00
_cell.angle_beta   90.00
_cell.angle_gamma   90.00
#
_symmetry.space_group_name_H-M   'P 1'
#
loop_
_entity.id
_entity.type
_entity.pdbx_description
1 polymer ?
#
loop_
_entity_poly.entity_id
_entity_poly.type
_entity_poly.pdbx_seq_one_letter_code
_entity_poly.pdbx_strand_id
1 'polypeptide(L)' 'MVLVSTFENEVEAQLLASQLKAAGIDLKIEDDKTEGFQVFVFEDDVAEALEILETRAVADDDFIGDINTDDIDLDEFADE' A
#
# COMPACT_ATOMS: atom_id res chain seq x y z
N MET A 1 -3.65 14.53 -13.61
CA MET A 1 -3.14 13.61 -12.58
C MET A 1 -3.80 13.99 -11.28
N VAL A 2 -4.38 13.03 -10.57
CA VAL A 2 -5.17 13.18 -9.35
C VAL A 2 -4.42 12.49 -8.22
N LEU A 3 -4.36 13.12 -7.05
CA LEU A 3 -3.77 12.53 -5.85
C LEU A 3 -4.67 11.39 -5.38
N VAL A 4 -4.11 10.18 -5.27
CA VAL A 4 -4.82 8.99 -4.77
C VAL A 4 -4.45 8.67 -3.34
N SER A 5 -3.18 8.86 -2.96
CA SER A 5 -2.72 8.57 -1.60
C SER A 5 -1.45 9.33 -1.26
N THR A 6 -1.20 9.52 0.03
CA THR A 6 0.02 10.16 0.56
C THR A 6 0.62 9.26 1.62
N PHE A 7 1.94 9.09 1.57
CA PHE A 7 2.70 8.22 2.46
C PHE A 7 3.79 9.01 3.18
N GLU A 8 4.05 8.67 4.43
CA GLU A 8 5.17 9.26 5.18
C GLU A 8 6.53 8.63 4.75
N ASN A 9 6.50 7.46 4.10
CA ASN A 9 7.68 6.69 3.74
C ASN A 9 7.74 6.39 2.23
N GLU A 10 8.92 6.54 1.65
CA GLU A 10 9.17 6.27 0.22
C GLU A 10 8.85 4.83 -0.16
N VAL A 11 9.15 3.88 0.74
CA VAL A 11 8.96 2.45 0.48
C VAL A 11 7.49 2.12 0.27
N GLU A 12 6.60 2.71 1.05
CA GLU A 12 5.16 2.49 0.93
C GLU A 12 4.59 3.08 -0.36
N ALA A 13 5.03 4.29 -0.73
CA ALA A 13 4.68 4.92 -1.99
C ALA A 13 5.18 4.08 -3.19
N GLN A 14 6.40 3.55 -3.13
CA GLN A 14 6.95 2.67 -4.17
C GLN A 14 6.23 1.32 -4.25
N LEU A 15 5.79 0.78 -3.11
CA LEU A 15 5.02 -0.47 -3.08
C LEU A 15 3.66 -0.28 -3.76
N LEU A 16 2.94 0.78 -3.42
CA LEU A 16 1.68 1.12 -4.10
C LEU A 16 1.94 1.37 -5.59
N ALA A 17 3.00 2.09 -5.93
CA ALA A 17 3.35 2.35 -7.31
C ALA A 17 3.62 1.08 -8.11
N SER A 18 4.33 0.11 -7.52
CA SER A 18 4.62 -1.16 -8.19
C SER A 18 3.35 -1.96 -8.46
N GLN A 19 2.37 -1.91 -7.55
CA GLN A 19 1.09 -2.58 -7.71
C GLN A 19 0.23 -1.94 -8.79
N LEU A 20 0.07 -0.62 -8.76
CA LEU A 20 -0.65 0.14 -9.78
C LEU A 20 -0.01 -0.06 -11.16
N LYS A 21 1.33 0.00 -11.24
CA LYS A 21 2.06 -0.25 -12.48
C LYS A 21 1.91 -1.69 -12.99
N ALA A 22 1.81 -2.67 -12.09
CA ALA A 22 1.54 -4.06 -12.46
C ALA A 22 0.12 -4.25 -13.01
N ALA A 23 -0.83 -3.43 -12.57
CA ALA A 23 -2.18 -3.35 -13.15
C ALA A 23 -2.22 -2.58 -14.49
N GLY A 24 -1.10 -1.98 -14.92
CA GLY A 24 -1.02 -1.18 -16.14
C GLY A 24 -1.39 0.29 -15.95
N ILE A 25 -1.53 0.74 -14.71
CA ILE A 25 -1.89 2.12 -14.37
C ILE A 25 -0.63 2.98 -14.31
N ASP A 26 -0.61 4.05 -15.10
CA ASP A 26 0.45 5.05 -15.04
C ASP A 26 0.28 5.98 -13.82
N LEU A 27 1.37 6.20 -13.11
CA LEU A 27 1.39 7.01 -11.89
C LEU A 27 2.66 7.84 -11.77
N LYS A 28 2.61 8.84 -10.91
CA LYS A 28 3.71 9.73 -10.56
C LYS A 28 3.81 9.84 -9.05
N ILE A 29 4.99 9.59 -8.48
CA ILE A 29 5.28 9.87 -7.07
C ILE A 29 5.97 11.23 -7.00
N GLU A 30 5.51 12.11 -6.12
CA GLU A 30 6.21 13.35 -5.77
C GLU A 30 6.60 13.32 -4.28
N ASP A 31 7.87 13.64 -4.01
CA ASP A 31 8.35 13.91 -2.65
C ASP A 31 7.95 15.34 -2.27
N ASP A 32 6.95 15.47 -1.40
CA ASP A 32 6.68 16.72 -0.73
C ASP A 32 7.37 16.71 0.64
N LYS A 33 8.36 17.59 0.82
CA LYS A 33 9.15 17.66 2.06
C LYS A 33 8.33 18.03 3.30
N THR A 34 7.08 18.44 3.11
CA THR A 34 6.17 18.88 4.17
C THR A 34 5.09 17.84 4.43
N GLU A 35 4.55 17.24 3.37
CA GLU A 35 3.40 16.32 3.44
C GLU A 35 3.78 14.84 3.24
N GLY A 36 5.01 14.54 2.83
CA GLY A 36 5.50 13.20 2.53
C GLY A 36 5.43 12.85 1.03
N PHE A 37 5.45 11.57 0.72
CA PHE A 37 5.41 11.03 -0.63
C PHE A 37 3.98 10.94 -1.15
N GLN A 38 3.65 11.77 -2.13
CA GLN A 38 2.34 11.86 -2.75
C GLN A 38 2.29 11.01 -4.02
N VAL A 39 1.29 10.14 -4.14
CA VAL A 39 1.06 9.30 -5.33
C VAL A 39 -0.08 9.88 -6.15
N PHE A 40 0.23 10.21 -7.39
CA PHE A 40 -0.71 10.74 -8.37
C PHE A 40 -0.94 9.74 -9.49
N VAL A 41 -2.18 9.57 -9.93
CA VAL A 41 -2.56 8.73 -11.09
C VAL A 41 -3.34 9.56 -12.11
N PHE A 42 -3.56 9.04 -13.31
CA PHE A 42 -4.42 9.72 -14.28
C PHE A 42 -5.90 9.63 -13.90
N GLU A 43 -6.69 10.63 -14.30
CA GLU A 43 -8.12 10.68 -13.97
C GLU A 43 -8.90 9.52 -14.60
N ASP A 44 -8.44 9.01 -15.75
CA ASP A 44 -8.99 7.83 -16.43
C ASP A 44 -8.82 6.55 -15.58
N ASP A 45 -7.67 6.44 -14.90
CA ASP A 45 -7.28 5.26 -14.10
C ASP A 45 -7.56 5.42 -12.60
N VAL A 46 -8.04 6.59 -12.13
CA VAL A 46 -8.32 6.84 -10.70
C VAL A 46 -9.26 5.80 -10.12
N ALA A 47 -10.29 5.41 -10.88
CA ALA A 47 -11.29 4.46 -10.42
C ALA A 47 -10.67 3.08 -10.17
N GLU A 48 -9.85 2.59 -11.11
CA GLU A 48 -9.13 1.31 -10.94
C GLU A 48 -8.07 1.40 -9.83
N ALA A 49 -7.36 2.53 -9.74
CA ALA A 49 -6.37 2.74 -8.69
C ALA A 49 -6.98 2.71 -7.28
N LEU A 50 -8.18 3.30 -7.12
CA LEU A 50 -8.94 3.25 -5.87
C LEU A 50 -9.45 1.84 -5.55
N GLU A 51 -9.90 1.09 -6.55
CA GLU A 51 -10.35 -0.31 -6.38
C GLU A 51 -9.19 -1.22 -5.93
N ILE A 52 -8.00 -1.04 -6.50
CA ILE A 52 -6.78 -1.76 -6.10
C ILE A 52 -6.35 -1.36 -4.68
N LEU A 53 -6.43 -0.06 -4.36
CA LEU A 53 -6.17 0.45 -3.00
C LEU A 53 -7.12 -0.15 -1.98
N GLU A 54 -8.42 -0.19 -2.27
CA GLU A 54 -9.44 -0.78 -1.40
C GLU A 54 -9.24 -2.29 -1.25
N THR A 55 -8.98 -3.00 -2.34
CA THR A 55 -8.64 -4.43 -2.30
C THR A 55 -7.41 -4.71 -1.45
N ARG A 56 -6.40 -3.85 -1.52
CA ARG A 56 -5.21 -3.96 -0.65
C ARG A 56 -5.53 -3.64 0.80
N ALA A 57 -6.34 -2.63 1.09
CA ALA A 57 -6.73 -2.31 2.46
C ALA A 57 -7.53 -3.47 3.09
N VAL A 58 -8.39 -4.12 2.30
CA VAL A 58 -9.12 -5.32 2.73
C VAL A 58 -8.20 -6.54 2.85
N ALA A 59 -7.21 -6.69 1.96
CA ALA A 59 -6.23 -7.76 2.08
C ALA A 59 -5.25 -7.55 3.26
N ASP A 60 -4.94 -6.31 3.62
CA ASP A 60 -4.16 -5.97 4.82
C ASP A 60 -5.01 -6.13 6.09
N ASP A 61 -6.33 -5.88 6.04
CA ASP A 61 -7.27 -6.19 7.14
C ASP A 61 -7.53 -7.70 7.28
N ASP A 62 -7.44 -8.49 6.21
CA ASP A 62 -7.49 -9.97 6.25
C ASP A 62 -6.12 -10.57 6.63
N PHE A 63 -5.01 -9.90 6.28
CA PHE A 63 -3.66 -10.26 6.72
C PHE A 63 -3.37 -9.78 8.15
N ILE A 64 -4.09 -8.79 8.68
CA ILE A 64 -4.10 -8.42 10.12
C ILE A 64 -5.25 -9.13 10.86
N GLY A 65 -6.25 -9.65 10.13
CA GLY A 65 -7.30 -10.54 10.63
C GLY A 65 -6.80 -11.96 10.94
N ASP A 66 -5.78 -12.45 10.22
CA ASP A 66 -4.98 -13.63 10.57
C ASP A 66 -3.72 -13.27 11.40
N ILE A 67 -3.65 -12.06 11.94
CA ILE A 67 -2.75 -11.72 13.06
C ILE A 67 -3.61 -11.26 14.25
N ASN A 68 -4.76 -11.93 14.43
CA ASN A 68 -5.38 -12.09 15.75
C ASN A 68 -4.41 -12.86 16.65
N THR A 69 -3.40 -12.15 17.15
CA THR A 69 -3.06 -11.95 18.56
C THR A 69 -3.94 -12.75 19.56
N ASP A 70 -3.90 -14.08 19.50
CA ASP A 70 -4.23 -14.94 20.65
C ASP A 70 -3.60 -16.36 20.60
N ASP A 71 -2.80 -16.74 19.58
CA ASP A 71 -2.19 -18.11 19.54
C ASP A 71 -0.83 -18.20 18.81
N ILE A 72 -0.03 -17.12 18.74
CA ILE A 72 1.38 -17.26 18.33
C ILE A 72 2.27 -17.26 19.58
N ASP A 73 2.44 -18.45 20.16
CA ASP A 73 3.53 -18.75 21.11
C ASP A 73 4.87 -18.66 20.37
N LEU A 74 5.39 -17.43 20.26
CA LEU A 74 6.71 -17.06 19.72
C LEU A 74 7.88 -17.52 20.62
N ASP A 75 7.68 -18.53 21.47
CA ASP A 75 8.67 -19.08 22.40
C ASP A 75 9.31 -20.41 21.87
N GLU A 76 8.83 -20.98 20.76
CA GLU A 76 9.35 -22.24 20.18
C GLU A 76 10.47 -22.05 19.13
N PHE A 77 11.07 -20.86 19.03
CA PHE A 77 12.21 -20.63 18.12
C PHE A 77 13.58 -20.56 18.83
N ALA A 78 13.70 -21.27 19.95
CA ALA A 78 14.97 -21.42 20.67
C ALA A 78 15.17 -22.82 21.25
N ASP A 79 15.41 -23.84 20.41
CA ASP A 79 16.46 -24.85 20.61
C ASP A 79 16.57 -25.81 19.39
N GLU A 80 17.68 -25.73 18.64
CA GLU A 80 18.50 -26.88 18.19
C GLU A 80 19.80 -26.39 17.50
#